data_AF-A0A6J6D8U1-F1
#
_entry.id   AF-A0A6J6D8U1-F1
#
_cell.length_a   1.000
_cell.length_b   1.000
_cell.length_c   1.000
_cell.angle_alpha   90.00
_cell.angle_beta   90.00
_cell.angle_gamma   90.00
#
_symmetry.space_group_name_H-M   'P 1'
#
loop_
_entity.id
_entity.type
_entity.pdbx_description
1 polymer ?
#
loop_
_entity_poly.entity_id
_entity_poly.type
_entity_poly.pdbx_seq_one_letter_code
_entity_poly.pdbx_strand_id
1 'polypeptide(L)'
;MCVNEICKEAVSNAVRHGEANLVEILIERTSDELLLIEAADNGRGVGKVMNPGVGSRMLDDLTVRWSLTKNRATSKTVMQAWLPLAGISAGRL
;
A
#
# COMPACT_ATOMS: atom_id res chain seq x y z
N MET A 1 -10.65 -10.11 -3.33
CA MET A 1 -10.95 -8.85 -4.06
C MET A 1 -10.08 -7.68 -3.58
N CYS A 2 -9.65 -7.69 -2.32
CA CYS A 2 -8.83 -6.65 -1.67
C CYS A 2 -7.49 -6.27 -2.34
N VAL A 3 -6.71 -7.24 -2.88
CA VAL A 3 -5.37 -6.97 -3.43
C VAL A 3 -5.41 -5.96 -4.57
N ASN A 4 -6.36 -6.10 -5.50
CA ASN A 4 -6.50 -5.20 -6.65
C ASN A 4 -6.85 -3.77 -6.20
N GLU A 5 -7.74 -3.62 -5.23
CA GLU A 5 -8.17 -2.30 -4.74
C GLU A 5 -7.03 -1.61 -3.97
N ILE A 6 -6.24 -2.35 -3.19
CA ILE A 6 -5.04 -1.81 -2.54
C ILE A 6 -4.02 -1.34 -3.58
N CYS A 7 -3.75 -2.13 -4.63
CA CYS A 7 -2.83 -1.75 -5.69
C CYS A 7 -3.32 -0.52 -6.47
N LYS A 8 -4.60 -0.46 -6.84
CA LYS A 8 -5.20 0.69 -7.53
C LYS A 8 -5.12 1.95 -6.68
N GLU A 9 -5.43 1.85 -5.39
CA GLU A 9 -5.38 2.98 -4.46
C GLU A 9 -3.94 3.47 -4.28
N ALA A 10 -2.97 2.56 -4.17
CA ALA A 10 -1.56 2.92 -4.11
C ALA A 10 -1.09 3.69 -5.36
N VAL A 11 -1.41 3.19 -6.55
CA VAL A 11 -1.08 3.86 -7.82
C VAL A 11 -1.79 5.20 -7.94
N SER A 12 -3.08 5.25 -7.58
CA SER A 12 -3.88 6.48 -7.53
C SER A 12 -3.20 7.53 -6.66
N ASN A 13 -2.78 7.16 -5.45
CA ASN A 13 -2.18 8.08 -4.50
C ASN A 13 -0.80 8.56 -4.96
N ALA A 14 0.02 7.64 -5.50
CA ALA A 14 1.31 7.98 -6.08
C ALA A 14 1.18 9.01 -7.22
N VAL A 15 0.21 8.84 -8.13
CA VAL A 15 0.01 9.75 -9.26
C VAL A 15 -0.64 11.07 -8.82
N ARG A 16 -1.76 11.01 -8.08
CA ARG A 16 -2.57 12.20 -7.75
C ARG A 16 -1.91 13.10 -6.71
N HIS A 17 -1.28 12.50 -5.70
CA HIS A 17 -0.70 13.25 -4.58
C HIS A 17 0.81 13.34 -4.71
N GLY A 18 1.46 12.27 -5.17
CA GLY A 18 2.90 12.21 -5.35
C GLY A 18 3.42 12.78 -6.66
N GLU A 19 2.58 12.95 -7.69
CA GLU A 19 3.04 13.22 -9.08
C GLU A 19 4.11 12.20 -9.55
N ALA A 20 4.00 10.96 -9.07
CA ALA A 20 4.90 9.88 -9.49
C ALA A 20 4.67 9.54 -10.97
N ASN A 21 5.76 9.17 -11.65
CA ASN A 21 5.71 8.62 -13.01
C ASN A 21 6.14 7.15 -13.08
N LEU A 22 6.61 6.60 -11.96
CA LEU A 22 6.94 5.19 -11.79
C LEU A 22 6.42 4.72 -10.44
N VAL A 23 5.74 3.57 -10.46
CA VAL A 23 5.32 2.83 -9.26
C VAL A 23 5.72 1.38 -9.46
N GLU A 24 6.51 0.85 -8.53
CA GLU A 24 6.88 -0.56 -8.48
C GLU A 24 6.03 -1.25 -7.43
N ILE A 25 5.38 -2.36 -7.80
CA ILE A 25 4.55 -3.14 -6.90
C ILE A 25 5.19 -4.52 -6.71
N LEU A 26 5.51 -4.84 -5.48
CA LEU A 26 5.98 -6.14 -5.04
C LEU A 26 4.87 -6.83 -4.24
N ILE A 27 4.63 -8.10 -4.53
CA ILE A 27 3.66 -8.93 -3.81
C ILE A 27 4.37 -10.21 -3.38
N GLU A 28 4.48 -10.41 -2.07
CA GLU A 28 5.23 -11.53 -1.50
C GLU A 28 4.45 -12.19 -0.36
N ARG A 29 4.62 -13.50 -0.23
CA ARG A 29 4.15 -14.24 0.94
C ARG A 29 5.23 -14.20 2.03
N THR A 30 4.86 -13.73 3.21
CA THR A 30 5.74 -13.77 4.38
C THR A 30 5.73 -15.15 5.03
N SER A 31 6.70 -15.42 5.91
CA SER A 31 6.76 -16.66 6.71
C SER A 31 5.54 -16.88 7.61
N ASP A 32 4.82 -15.80 7.93
CA ASP A 32 3.77 -15.78 8.95
C ASP A 32 2.37 -15.90 8.32
N GLU A 33 2.28 -16.48 7.12
CA GLU A 33 1.01 -16.61 6.37
C GLU A 33 0.33 -15.27 6.06
N LEU A 34 1.12 -14.21 5.89
CA LEU A 34 0.65 -12.91 5.42
C LEU A 34 1.05 -12.69 3.96
N LEU A 35 0.22 -11.96 3.24
CA LEU A 35 0.56 -11.38 1.96
C LEU A 35 1.05 -9.95 2.22
N LEU A 36 2.32 -9.69 1.91
CA LEU A 36 2.88 -8.36 1.83
C LEU A 36 2.61 -7.79 0.45
N ILE A 37 2.00 -6.61 0.42
CA ILE A 37 1.96 -5.75 -0.76
C ILE A 37 2.83 -4.54 -0.46
N GLU A 38 3.87 -4.33 -1.25
CA GLU A 38 4.71 -3.14 -1.20
C GLU A 38 4.55 -2.35 -2.50
N ALA A 39 4.19 -1.08 -2.40
CA ALA A 39 4.15 -0.15 -3.51
C ALA A 39 5.17 0.97 -3.27
N ALA A 40 6.18 1.06 -4.13
CA ALA A 40 7.23 2.07 -4.06
C ALA A 40 7.14 3.01 -5.26
N ASP A 41 6.96 4.30 -5.01
CA ASP A 41 6.86 5.33 -6.05
C ASP A 41 7.99 6.36 -5.98
N ASN A 42 8.29 6.98 -7.12
CA ASN A 42 9.31 8.02 -7.26
C ASN A 42 8.75 9.45 -7.17
N GLY A 43 7.53 9.59 -6.65
CA GLY A 43 6.89 10.89 -6.50
C GLY A 43 7.46 11.71 -5.35
N ARG A 44 6.89 12.89 -5.18
CA ARG A 44 7.17 13.84 -4.10
C ARG A 44 6.85 13.28 -2.72
N GLY A 45 6.01 12.24 -2.67
CA GLY A 45 5.50 11.61 -1.46
C GLY A 45 4.38 12.39 -0.80
N VAL A 46 4.00 11.94 0.39
CA VAL A 46 2.91 12.52 1.17
C VAL A 46 3.37 13.79 1.89
N GLY A 47 2.55 14.84 1.83
CA GLY A 47 2.79 16.08 2.59
C GLY A 47 2.80 15.86 4.11
N LYS A 48 3.25 16.86 4.88
CA LYS A 48 3.38 16.79 6.35
C LYS A 48 2.07 16.46 7.10
N VAL A 49 0.91 16.62 6.46
CA VAL A 49 -0.40 16.34 7.04
C VAL A 49 -1.10 15.30 6.18
N MET A 50 -1.28 14.10 6.74
CA MET A 50 -2.17 13.10 6.16
C MET A 50 -3.55 13.26 6.77
N ASN A 51 -4.54 13.60 5.94
CA ASN A 51 -5.93 13.52 6.35
C ASN A 51 -6.45 12.11 5.98
N PRO A 52 -6.95 11.32 6.94
CA PRO A 52 -7.51 10.01 6.64
C PRO A 52 -8.63 10.10 5.61
N GLY A 53 -8.49 9.35 4.52
CA GLY A 53 -9.45 9.27 3.42
C GLY A 53 -10.14 7.92 3.35
N VAL A 54 -10.88 7.69 2.27
CA VAL A 54 -11.51 6.38 2.00
C VAL A 54 -10.46 5.28 1.84
N GLY A 55 -9.37 5.57 1.13
CA GLY A 55 -8.27 4.61 0.92
C GLY A 55 -7.58 4.16 2.20
N SER A 56 -7.30 5.08 3.13
CA SER A 56 -6.69 4.71 4.42
C SER A 56 -7.64 3.90 5.29
N ARG A 57 -8.94 4.21 5.29
CA ARG A 57 -9.95 3.38 6.00
C ARG A 57 -10.06 1.98 5.41
N MET A 58 -10.03 1.87 4.09
CA MET A 58 -9.98 0.57 3.43
C MET A 58 -8.73 -0.23 3.85
N LEU A 59 -7.58 0.41 3.98
CA LEU A 59 -6.37 -0.23 4.49
C LEU A 59 -6.52 -0.65 5.95
N ASP A 60 -7.14 0.19 6.80
CA ASP A 60 -7.42 -0.14 8.20
C ASP A 60 -8.35 -1.38 8.32
N ASP A 61 -9.34 -1.51 7.42
CA ASP A 61 -10.32 -2.60 7.46
C ASP A 61 -9.77 -3.93 6.87
N LEU A 62 -8.92 -3.86 5.84
CA LEU A 62 -8.50 -5.04 5.07
C LEU A 62 -7.13 -5.60 5.48
N THR A 63 -6.34 -4.85 6.25
CA THR A 63 -4.96 -5.21 6.58
C THR A 63 -4.79 -5.49 8.07
N VAL A 64 -3.88 -6.41 8.42
CA VAL A 64 -3.43 -6.59 9.80
C VAL A 64 -2.69 -5.34 10.28
N ARG A 65 -1.95 -4.73 9.36
CA ARG A 65 -1.23 -3.47 9.54
C ARG A 65 -0.86 -2.93 8.16
N TRP A 66 -0.65 -1.62 8.10
CA TRP A 66 -0.05 -0.96 6.94
C TRP A 66 0.83 0.20 7.39
N SER A 67 1.71 0.64 6.49
CA SER A 67 2.59 1.78 6.70
C SER A 67 2.74 2.57 5.41
N LEU A 68 3.04 3.86 5.56
CA LEU A 68 3.39 4.74 4.46
C LEU A 68 4.57 5.59 4.90
N THR A 69 5.72 5.38 4.27
CA THR A 69 6.98 5.99 4.69
C THR A 69 7.72 6.58 3.51
N LYS A 70 8.54 7.60 3.77
CA LYS A 70 9.47 8.13 2.76
C LYS A 70 10.86 7.60 3.04
N ASN A 71 11.35 6.74 2.15
CA ASN A 71 12.72 6.24 2.22
C ASN A 71 13.67 7.35 1.74
N ARG A 72 14.41 7.94 2.68
CA ARG A 72 15.33 9.06 2.38
C ARG A 72 16.54 8.65 1.55
N ALA A 73 16.98 7.39 1.64
CA ALA A 73 18.14 6.91 0.89
C ALA A 73 17.82 6.75 -0.60
N THR A 74 16.63 6.26 -0.92
CA THR A 74 16.18 6.04 -2.30
C THR A 74 15.31 7.18 -2.84
N SER A 75 14.93 8.13 -1.99
CA SER A 75 13.93 9.18 -2.27
C SER A 75 12.56 8.64 -2.71
N LYS A 76 12.27 7.36 -2.44
CA LYS A 76 10.97 6.74 -2.77
C LYS A 76 9.97 6.90 -1.65
N THR A 77 8.70 6.98 -2.00
CA THR A 77 7.59 6.78 -1.06
C THR A 77 7.18 5.33 -1.12
N VAL A 78 7.07 4.68 0.04
CA VAL A 78 6.83 3.25 0.15
C VAL A 78 5.61 3.02 1.01
N MET A 79 4.58 2.43 0.41
CA MET A 79 3.41 1.89 1.08
C MET A 79 3.60 0.40 1.28
N GLN A 80 3.41 -0.10 2.50
CA GLN A 80 3.42 -1.52 2.80
C GLN A 80 2.12 -1.91 3.47
N ALA A 81 1.51 -3.01 3.04
CA ALA A 81 0.27 -3.55 3.59
C ALA A 81 0.42 -5.06 3.81
N TRP A 82 0.03 -5.53 4.99
CA TRP A 82 0.08 -6.94 5.36
C TRP A 82 -1.33 -7.49 5.50
N LEU A 83 -1.69 -8.47 4.67
CA LEU A 83 -3.02 -9.08 4.66
C LEU A 83 -2.96 -10.55 5.10
N PRO A 84 -3.97 -11.08 5.79
CA PRO A 84 -4.00 -12.48 6.15
C PRO A 84 -4.34 -13.36 4.93
N LEU A 85 -3.43 -14.28 4.54
CA LEU A 85 -3.63 -15.14 3.37
C LEU A 85 -4.85 -16.05 3.48
N ALA A 86 -5.14 -16.54 4.69
CA ALA A 86 -6.30 -17.38 4.96
C ALA A 86 -7.63 -16.66 4.66
N GLY A 87 -7.69 -15.34 4.87
CA GLY A 87 -8.87 -14.53 4.54
C GLY A 87 -9.02 -14.30 3.03
N ILE A 88 -7.89 -14.09 2.34
CA ILE A 88 -7.85 -13.88 0.88
C ILE A 88 -8.26 -15.15 0.14
N SER A 89 -7.68 -16.30 0.47
CA SER A 89 -7.92 -17.56 -0.22
C SER A 89 -9.34 -18.10 -0.04
N ALA A 90 -9.98 -17.78 1.09
CA ALA A 90 -11.37 -18.13 1.36
C ALA A 90 -12.40 -17.15 0.74
N GLY A 91 -11.95 -16.04 0.13
CA GLY A 91 -12.82 -14.99 -0.40
C GLY A 91 -13.64 -14.26 0.67
N ARG A 92 -13.16 -14.21 1.92
CA ARG A 92 -13.88 -13.66 3.09
C ARG A 92 -13.41 -12.26 3.50
N LEU A 93 -12.55 -11.63 2.71
CA LEU A 93 -12.11 -10.24 2.84
C LEU A 93 -12.78 -9.37 1.78
#